data_AF-C8X3F6-F1
#
_entry.id   AF-C8X3F6-F1
#
_cell.length_a   1.000
_cell.length_b   1.000
_cell.length_c   1.000
_cell.angle_alpha   90.00
_cell.angle_beta   90.00
_cell.angle_gamma   90.00
#
_symmetry.space_group_name_H-M   'P 1'
#
loop_
_entity.id
_entity.type
_entity.pdbx_description
1 polymer ?
#
loop_
_entity_poly.entity_id
_entity_poly.type
_entity_poly.pdbx_seq_one_letter_code
_entity_poly.pdbx_strand_id
1 'polypeptide(L)'
;MNQTPSRQFLYFPDLHSSLGPATLPSEVRFLDPGLAEAEDARYWRPEGLVLEPEQARRALGDLLAYGEQFSPQDLAALALSDFGDDPAQSSMAIQSDLRRMLKKETPDPQAVQRQVRLQGQMMLILAWALEERYMELDELERGFADSWNKFSEELGLDAAERQEAGLSDDLLTPVRHRDISWRRLLGPFALVTPAATCLVTGDADIYEELADTGVRFHEVPEDSALAGGQWGTFSLASIVSSREWDRLNGFVVPEQEIIFWAPR
;
A
#
# COMPACT_ATOMS: atom_id res chain seq x y z
N MET A 1 29.72 -0.07 23.13
CA MET A 1 29.12 1.12 22.52
C MET A 1 27.68 0.73 22.19
N ASN A 2 26.72 1.16 23.00
CA ASN A 2 25.30 0.92 22.73
C ASN A 2 24.89 1.91 21.64
N GLN A 3 24.81 1.46 20.39
CA GLN A 3 24.13 2.21 19.34
C GLN A 3 22.65 2.24 19.72
N THR A 4 22.13 3.41 20.05
CA THR A 4 20.70 3.65 20.08
C THR A 4 20.15 3.21 18.72
N PRO A 5 19.15 2.32 18.63
CA PRO A 5 18.63 1.91 17.34
C PRO A 5 18.18 3.15 16.57
N SER A 6 18.74 3.34 15.38
CA SER A 6 18.38 4.43 14.47
C SER A 6 16.87 4.35 14.25
N ARG A 7 16.14 5.41 14.60
CA ARG A 7 14.70 5.49 14.34
C ARG A 7 14.47 5.46 12.83
N GLN A 8 13.63 4.54 12.36
CA GLN A 8 13.35 4.38 10.94
C GLN A 8 12.11 5.19 10.57
N PHE A 9 12.17 5.98 9.50
CA PHE A 9 11.03 6.69 8.94
C PHE A 9 10.61 6.04 7.62
N LEU A 10 9.37 5.59 7.54
CA LEU A 10 8.82 4.97 6.33
C LEU A 10 7.64 5.75 5.80
N TYR A 11 7.66 6.05 4.51
CA TYR A 11 6.50 6.64 3.85
C TYR A 11 5.34 5.63 3.84
N PHE A 12 4.14 6.15 4.05
CA PHE A 12 2.91 5.38 4.14
C PHE A 12 1.75 6.17 3.52
N PRO A 13 0.83 5.50 2.80
CA PRO A 13 0.76 4.05 2.59
C PRO A 13 1.39 3.56 1.28
N ASP A 14 1.76 4.47 0.39
CA ASP A 14 2.25 4.10 -0.93
C ASP A 14 3.62 3.43 -0.83
N LEU A 15 3.83 2.39 -1.63
CA LEU A 15 5.07 1.64 -1.69
C LEU A 15 6.00 2.17 -2.77
N HIS A 16 5.49 2.83 -3.81
CA HIS A 16 6.30 3.44 -4.86
C HIS A 16 6.59 4.93 -4.63
N SER A 17 7.87 5.29 -4.83
CA SER A 17 8.30 6.69 -4.70
C SER A 17 7.66 7.66 -5.70
N SER A 18 7.19 7.16 -6.83
CA SER A 18 6.49 7.92 -7.88
C SER A 18 5.06 8.31 -7.50
N LEU A 19 4.44 7.59 -6.55
CA LEU A 19 3.10 7.89 -6.05
C LEU A 19 3.13 8.80 -4.80
N GLY A 20 4.27 8.85 -4.11
CA GLY A 20 4.51 9.75 -2.99
C GLY A 20 4.78 11.20 -3.43
N PRO A 21 4.90 12.12 -2.47
CA PRO A 21 5.21 13.51 -2.75
C PRO A 21 6.59 13.66 -3.40
N ALA A 22 6.69 14.57 -4.37
CA ALA A 22 7.89 14.79 -5.20
C ALA A 22 9.14 15.16 -4.39
N THR A 23 8.97 15.76 -3.22
CA THR A 23 10.05 16.10 -2.31
C THR A 23 9.79 15.46 -0.97
N LEU A 24 10.59 14.46 -0.58
CA LEU A 24 10.62 13.90 0.76
C LEU A 24 12.00 14.12 1.37
N PRO A 25 12.12 14.31 2.70
CA PRO A 25 13.41 14.30 3.37
C PRO A 25 14.15 12.98 3.11
N SER A 26 15.47 13.05 2.97
CA SER A 26 16.34 11.91 2.62
C SER A 26 16.29 10.73 3.60
N GLU A 27 15.82 11.00 4.80
CA GLU A 27 15.65 10.07 5.91
C GLU A 27 14.41 9.19 5.75
N VAL A 28 13.41 9.65 4.98
CA VAL A 28 12.19 8.92 4.70
C VAL A 28 12.41 7.98 3.53
N ARG A 29 12.08 6.71 3.71
CA ARG A 29 12.19 5.68 2.67
C ARG A 29 10.86 4.99 2.45
N PHE A 30 10.69 4.39 1.28
CA PHE A 30 9.52 3.57 0.96
C PHE A 30 9.76 2.13 1.41
N LEU A 31 8.70 1.44 1.84
CA LEU A 31 8.80 0.04 2.24
C LEU A 31 8.96 -0.86 1.01
N ASP A 32 10.03 -1.66 0.98
CA ASP A 32 10.21 -2.70 -0.03
C ASP A 32 9.77 -4.07 0.51
N PRO A 33 8.70 -4.68 -0.03
CA PRO A 33 8.24 -6.00 0.37
C PRO A 33 9.07 -7.16 -0.22
N GLY A 34 10.17 -6.86 -0.93
CA GLY A 34 11.08 -7.81 -1.57
C GLY A 34 11.09 -7.72 -3.10
N LEU A 35 10.57 -6.65 -3.68
CA LEU A 35 10.41 -6.47 -5.13
C LEU A 35 11.32 -5.40 -5.71
N ALA A 36 11.66 -4.37 -4.93
CA ALA A 36 12.48 -3.25 -5.38
C ALA A 36 13.87 -3.69 -5.87
N GLU A 37 14.47 -2.88 -6.73
CA GLU A 37 15.85 -3.06 -7.16
C GLU A 37 16.80 -2.88 -5.96
N ALA A 38 17.82 -3.75 -5.87
CA ALA A 38 18.63 -3.88 -4.65
C ALA A 38 19.48 -2.64 -4.29
N GLU A 39 19.67 -1.71 -5.23
CA GLU A 39 20.55 -0.54 -5.08
C GLU A 39 19.79 0.79 -4.94
N ASP A 40 18.46 0.77 -4.93
CA ASP A 40 17.69 2.01 -4.83
C ASP A 40 17.61 2.50 -3.38
N ALA A 41 18.33 3.59 -3.10
CA ALA A 41 18.41 4.21 -1.77
C ALA A 41 17.07 4.77 -1.26
N ARG A 42 16.07 4.96 -2.13
CA ARG A 42 14.72 5.40 -1.75
C ARG A 42 13.94 4.32 -1.01
N TYR A 43 14.38 3.06 -1.11
CA TYR A 43 13.68 1.92 -0.53
C TYR A 43 14.39 1.41 0.72
N TRP A 44 13.59 0.91 1.64
CA TRP A 44 14.04 0.18 2.82
C TRP A 44 13.42 -1.20 2.81
N ARG A 45 14.26 -2.23 2.75
CA ARG A 45 13.85 -3.63 2.79
C ARG A 45 13.98 -4.18 4.22
N PRO A 46 12.92 -4.75 4.81
CA PRO A 46 13.04 -5.44 6.08
C PRO A 46 13.97 -6.65 6.01
N GLU A 47 14.85 -6.81 7.01
CA GLU A 47 15.73 -7.98 7.12
C GLU A 47 14.97 -9.28 7.47
N GLY A 48 13.77 -9.16 8.05
CA GLY A 48 12.97 -10.28 8.56
C GLY A 48 11.83 -10.72 7.65
N LEU A 49 11.93 -10.48 6.33
CA LEU A 49 10.95 -10.95 5.35
C LEU A 49 10.94 -12.48 5.28
N VAL A 50 9.78 -13.06 4.98
CA VAL A 50 9.62 -14.52 4.93
C VAL A 50 9.99 -15.08 3.57
N LEU A 51 9.68 -14.33 2.50
CA LEU A 51 10.07 -14.60 1.13
C LEU A 51 11.27 -13.73 0.77
N GLU A 52 12.30 -14.38 0.26
CA GLU A 52 13.46 -13.72 -0.36
C GLU A 52 13.06 -13.03 -1.68
N PRO A 53 13.84 -12.07 -2.20
CA PRO A 53 13.45 -11.30 -3.39
C PRO A 53 13.09 -12.14 -4.63
N GLU A 54 13.83 -13.21 -4.89
CA GLU A 54 13.49 -14.13 -5.99
C GLU A 54 12.16 -14.86 -5.75
N GLN A 55 11.87 -15.23 -4.50
CA GLN A 55 10.64 -15.92 -4.11
C GLN A 55 9.46 -14.95 -4.14
N ALA A 56 9.64 -13.70 -3.71
CA ALA A 56 8.64 -12.65 -3.79
C ALA A 56 8.23 -12.38 -5.25
N ARG A 57 9.20 -12.28 -6.19
CA ARG A 57 8.91 -12.12 -7.62
C ARG A 57 8.20 -13.32 -8.22
N ARG A 58 8.59 -14.55 -7.86
CA ARG A 58 7.88 -15.77 -8.30
C ARG A 58 6.45 -15.81 -7.74
N ALA A 59 6.28 -15.52 -6.45
CA ALA A 59 4.96 -15.48 -5.83
C ALA A 59 4.05 -14.43 -6.46
N LEU A 60 4.59 -13.26 -6.81
CA LEU A 60 3.86 -12.26 -7.58
C LEU A 60 3.44 -12.78 -8.96
N GLY A 61 4.36 -13.41 -9.70
CA GLY A 61 4.05 -14.03 -10.98
C GLY A 61 2.95 -15.09 -10.88
N ASP A 62 3.01 -15.95 -9.86
CA ASP A 62 2.00 -16.97 -9.59
C ASP A 62 0.63 -16.34 -9.25
N LEU A 63 0.61 -15.26 -8.44
CA LEU A 63 -0.60 -14.53 -8.08
C LEU A 63 -1.26 -13.87 -9.29
N LEU A 64 -0.48 -13.21 -10.16
CA LEU A 64 -0.99 -12.56 -11.37
C LEU A 64 -1.53 -13.59 -12.36
N ALA A 65 -0.76 -14.67 -12.61
CA ALA A 65 -1.19 -15.76 -13.48
C ALA A 65 -2.45 -16.49 -12.96
N TYR A 66 -2.63 -16.54 -11.65
CA TYR A 66 -3.87 -17.03 -11.04
C TYR A 66 -5.03 -16.06 -11.25
N GLY A 67 -4.82 -14.76 -11.07
CA GLY A 67 -5.83 -13.72 -11.29
C GLY A 67 -6.35 -13.68 -12.74
N GLU A 68 -5.48 -13.89 -13.72
CA GLU A 68 -5.84 -13.97 -15.15
C GLU A 68 -6.78 -15.15 -15.48
N GLN A 69 -6.84 -16.18 -14.63
CA GLN A 69 -7.71 -17.34 -14.84
C GLN A 69 -9.17 -17.06 -14.45
N PHE A 70 -9.47 -15.93 -13.81
CA PHE A 70 -10.83 -15.56 -13.40
C PHE A 70 -11.45 -14.56 -14.38
N SER A 71 -12.71 -14.78 -14.73
CA SER A 71 -13.44 -13.78 -15.50
C SER A 71 -13.82 -12.58 -14.60
N PRO A 72 -13.96 -11.36 -15.17
CA PRO A 72 -14.48 -10.21 -14.43
C PRO A 72 -15.83 -10.46 -13.74
N GLN A 73 -16.64 -11.38 -14.29
CA GLN A 73 -17.93 -11.80 -13.72
C GLN A 73 -17.74 -12.64 -12.45
N ASP A 74 -16.73 -13.51 -12.41
CA ASP A 74 -16.39 -14.30 -11.22
C ASP A 74 -15.84 -13.42 -10.10
N LEU A 75 -15.03 -12.41 -10.47
CA LEU A 75 -14.50 -11.41 -9.53
C LEU A 75 -15.61 -10.50 -8.99
N ALA A 76 -16.56 -10.07 -9.83
CA ALA A 76 -17.71 -9.29 -9.39
C ALA A 76 -18.63 -10.11 -8.47
N ALA A 77 -18.86 -11.39 -8.77
CA ALA A 77 -19.60 -12.29 -7.88
C ALA A 77 -18.88 -12.50 -6.52
N LEU A 78 -17.55 -12.51 -6.52
CA LEU A 78 -16.74 -12.57 -5.30
C LEU A 78 -16.78 -11.26 -4.50
N ALA A 79 -16.70 -10.10 -5.16
CA ALA A 79 -16.75 -8.79 -4.50
C ALA A 79 -18.15 -8.44 -3.96
N LEU A 80 -19.21 -8.87 -4.65
CA LEU A 80 -20.61 -8.75 -4.18
C LEU A 80 -20.94 -9.72 -3.03
N SER A 81 -20.04 -10.66 -2.72
CA SER A 81 -20.20 -11.62 -1.63
C SER A 81 -19.63 -11.14 -0.27
N ASP A 82 -19.30 -9.86 -0.13
CA ASP A 82 -18.79 -9.32 1.12
C ASP A 82 -19.89 -9.29 2.21
N PHE A 83 -19.74 -10.22 3.17
CA PHE A 83 -20.11 -10.11 4.59
C PHE A 83 -21.58 -10.12 5.01
N GLY A 84 -22.42 -11.00 4.46
CA GLY A 84 -23.73 -11.35 5.03
C GLY A 84 -24.03 -12.85 4.92
N ASP A 85 -24.05 -13.53 6.07
CA ASP A 85 -24.53 -14.89 6.36
C ASP A 85 -24.45 -15.99 5.27
N ASP A 86 -23.57 -16.96 5.56
CA ASP A 86 -23.48 -18.35 5.06
C ASP A 86 -22.72 -18.62 3.73
N PRO A 87 -21.48 -19.15 3.77
CA PRO A 87 -20.61 -19.29 2.61
C PRO A 87 -20.79 -20.66 1.92
N ALA A 88 -21.46 -20.70 0.78
CA ALA A 88 -21.55 -21.91 -0.03
C ALA A 88 -20.67 -21.83 -1.30
N GLN A 89 -19.49 -22.46 -1.19
CA GLN A 89 -18.79 -23.24 -2.23
C GLN A 89 -17.74 -22.58 -3.15
N SER A 90 -17.76 -21.28 -3.48
CA SER A 90 -16.71 -20.70 -4.37
C SER A 90 -15.51 -20.10 -3.62
N SER A 91 -15.77 -19.27 -2.59
CA SER A 91 -14.72 -18.65 -1.74
C SER A 91 -13.90 -19.68 -0.93
N MET A 92 -14.46 -20.87 -0.71
CA MET A 92 -13.76 -21.95 -0.03
C MET A 92 -12.63 -22.55 -0.87
N ALA A 93 -12.63 -22.45 -2.21
CA ALA A 93 -11.54 -23.00 -3.03
C ALA A 93 -10.31 -22.10 -2.99
N ILE A 94 -10.47 -20.79 -3.17
CA ILE A 94 -9.39 -19.79 -3.05
C ILE A 94 -8.83 -19.80 -1.62
N GLN A 95 -9.72 -19.76 -0.61
CA GLN A 95 -9.28 -19.85 0.78
C GLN A 95 -8.72 -21.22 1.13
N SER A 96 -9.20 -22.33 0.54
CA SER A 96 -8.68 -23.66 0.84
C SER A 96 -7.35 -23.93 0.15
N ASP A 97 -7.13 -23.47 -1.07
CA ASP A 97 -5.83 -23.60 -1.77
C ASP A 97 -4.78 -22.68 -1.15
N LEU A 98 -5.14 -21.44 -0.76
CA LEU A 98 -4.28 -20.63 0.10
C LEU A 98 -4.04 -21.35 1.43
N ARG A 99 -5.08 -21.80 2.14
CA ARG A 99 -4.92 -22.53 3.43
C ARG A 99 -4.17 -23.86 3.28
N ARG A 100 -4.17 -24.49 2.11
CA ARG A 100 -3.53 -25.77 1.80
C ARG A 100 -2.06 -25.60 1.44
N MET A 101 -1.70 -24.49 0.78
CA MET A 101 -0.31 -24.01 0.76
C MET A 101 0.17 -23.65 2.18
N LEU A 102 -0.72 -23.22 3.06
CA LEU A 102 -0.40 -22.64 4.38
C LEU A 102 -0.64 -23.58 5.59
N LYS A 103 -0.98 -24.86 5.41
CA LYS A 103 -1.19 -25.81 6.53
C LYS A 103 -0.26 -27.03 6.47
N LYS A 104 0.61 -27.13 7.48
CA LYS A 104 0.96 -28.39 8.17
C LYS A 104 0.68 -28.26 9.67
N GLU A 105 0.48 -29.42 10.29
CA GLU A 105 -0.13 -29.71 11.61
C GLU A 105 0.37 -28.90 12.81
N THR A 106 -0.51 -28.81 13.82
CA THR A 106 -0.35 -28.26 15.20
C THR A 106 0.74 -27.21 15.37
N PRO A 107 0.37 -25.92 15.46
CA PRO A 107 1.32 -24.91 15.06
C PRO A 107 2.26 -24.59 16.22
N ASP A 108 3.53 -24.92 16.02
CA ASP A 108 4.64 -24.28 16.71
C ASP A 108 4.41 -22.75 16.71
N PRO A 109 4.49 -22.05 17.86
CA PRO A 109 4.36 -20.60 17.92
C PRO A 109 5.23 -19.86 16.89
N GLN A 110 6.41 -20.38 16.57
CA GLN A 110 7.28 -19.82 15.52
C GLN A 110 6.69 -20.00 14.12
N ALA A 111 6.04 -21.14 13.86
CA ALA A 111 5.35 -21.38 12.60
C ALA A 111 4.13 -20.46 12.44
N VAL A 112 3.37 -20.20 13.50
CA VAL A 112 2.27 -19.20 13.47
C VAL A 112 2.82 -17.81 13.15
N GLN A 113 3.87 -17.38 13.84
CA GLN A 113 4.45 -16.07 13.63
C GLN A 113 4.98 -15.90 12.20
N ARG A 114 5.70 -16.91 11.68
CA ARG A 114 6.17 -16.94 10.29
C ARG A 114 4.99 -16.87 9.31
N GLN A 115 3.91 -17.58 9.61
CA GLN A 115 2.71 -17.63 8.77
C GLN A 115 1.98 -16.28 8.71
N VAL A 116 1.82 -15.59 9.84
CA VAL A 116 1.19 -14.26 9.89
C VAL A 116 2.07 -13.24 9.17
N ARG A 117 3.39 -13.28 9.37
CA ARG A 117 4.34 -12.42 8.64
C ARG A 117 4.31 -12.66 7.13
N LEU A 118 4.21 -13.92 6.70
CA LEU A 118 4.07 -14.26 5.28
C LEU A 118 2.80 -13.66 4.69
N GLN A 119 1.68 -13.74 5.40
CA GLN A 119 0.42 -13.13 4.96
C GLN A 119 0.53 -11.61 4.84
N GLY A 120 1.19 -10.96 5.81
CA GLY A 120 1.50 -9.53 5.73
C GLY A 120 2.35 -9.18 4.50
N GLN A 121 3.45 -9.89 4.29
CA GLN A 121 4.32 -9.70 3.13
C GLN A 121 3.56 -9.90 1.81
N MET A 122 2.72 -10.93 1.69
CA MET A 122 1.93 -11.19 0.48
C MET A 122 0.92 -10.08 0.20
N MET A 123 0.31 -9.49 1.23
CA MET A 123 -0.57 -8.32 1.04
C MET A 123 0.19 -7.11 0.50
N LEU A 124 1.41 -6.86 1.00
CA LEU A 124 2.26 -5.78 0.51
C LEU A 124 2.75 -6.02 -0.91
N ILE A 125 3.06 -7.26 -1.27
CA ILE A 125 3.40 -7.65 -2.66
C ILE A 125 2.23 -7.36 -3.61
N LEU A 126 0.99 -7.67 -3.20
CA LEU A 126 -0.21 -7.38 -3.99
C LEU A 126 -0.46 -5.87 -4.10
N ALA A 127 -0.29 -5.12 -3.00
CA ALA A 127 -0.40 -3.66 -3.02
C ALA A 127 0.63 -3.03 -3.96
N TRP A 128 1.88 -3.51 -3.93
CA TRP A 128 2.94 -3.09 -4.84
C TRP A 128 2.53 -3.29 -6.30
N ALA A 129 2.05 -4.49 -6.65
CA ALA A 129 1.62 -4.79 -8.01
C ALA A 129 0.44 -3.92 -8.46
N LEU A 130 -0.49 -3.60 -7.56
CA LEU A 130 -1.61 -2.71 -7.86
C LEU A 130 -1.13 -1.29 -8.14
N GLU A 131 -0.17 -0.78 -7.36
CA GLU A 131 0.48 0.51 -7.61
C GLU A 131 1.19 0.54 -8.97
N GLU A 132 1.90 -0.53 -9.36
CA GLU A 132 2.49 -0.65 -10.70
C GLU A 132 1.43 -0.56 -11.80
N ARG A 133 0.28 -1.23 -11.63
CA ARG A 133 -0.83 -1.14 -12.59
C ARG A 133 -1.39 0.29 -12.69
N TYR A 134 -1.51 1.01 -11.58
CA TYR A 134 -1.97 2.41 -11.63
C TYR A 134 -0.98 3.32 -12.33
N MET A 135 0.32 3.15 -12.09
CA MET A 135 1.34 3.91 -12.79
C MET A 135 1.33 3.62 -14.30
N GLU A 136 1.18 2.35 -14.69
CA GLU A 136 1.04 1.97 -16.11
C GLU A 136 -0.21 2.58 -16.77
N LEU A 137 -1.34 2.59 -16.07
CA LEU A 137 -2.57 3.21 -16.57
C LEU A 137 -2.41 4.72 -16.73
N ASP A 138 -1.80 5.40 -15.75
CA ASP A 138 -1.52 6.83 -15.83
C ASP A 138 -0.56 7.18 -16.98
N GLU A 139 0.45 6.35 -17.23
CA GLU A 139 1.34 6.50 -18.39
C GLU A 139 0.60 6.32 -19.73
N LEU A 140 -0.31 5.34 -19.81
CA LEU A 140 -1.14 5.13 -21.01
C LEU A 140 -2.11 6.29 -21.25
N GLU A 141 -2.74 6.79 -20.20
CA GLU A 141 -3.64 7.96 -20.25
C GLU A 141 -2.90 9.21 -20.74
N ARG A 142 -1.70 9.47 -20.20
CA ARG A 142 -0.83 10.56 -20.67
C ARG A 142 -0.42 10.38 -22.13
N GLY A 143 -0.02 9.18 -22.52
CA GLY A 143 0.35 8.88 -23.91
C GLY A 143 -0.80 9.04 -24.90
N PHE A 144 -2.02 8.68 -24.48
CA PHE A 144 -3.24 8.91 -25.26
C PHE A 144 -3.51 10.40 -25.41
N ALA A 145 -3.50 11.15 -24.31
CA ALA A 145 -3.72 12.60 -24.31
C ALA A 145 -2.70 13.33 -25.20
N ASP A 146 -1.42 12.98 -25.13
CA ASP A 146 -0.37 13.56 -25.98
C ASP A 146 -0.59 13.27 -27.46
N SER A 147 -0.98 12.04 -27.80
CA SER A 147 -1.26 11.64 -29.18
C SER A 147 -2.50 12.36 -29.72
N TRP A 148 -3.51 12.51 -28.87
CA TRP A 148 -4.76 13.17 -29.19
C TRP A 148 -4.58 14.68 -29.38
N ASN A 149 -3.75 15.31 -28.54
CA ASN A 149 -3.36 16.71 -28.67
C ASN A 149 -2.63 16.97 -30.00
N LYS A 150 -1.66 16.13 -30.37
CA LYS A 150 -0.96 16.23 -31.67
C LYS A 150 -1.91 16.08 -32.85
N PHE A 151 -2.85 15.14 -32.79
CA PHE A 151 -3.86 14.97 -33.85
C PHE A 151 -4.75 16.22 -34.02
N SER A 152 -5.18 16.83 -32.91
CA SER A 152 -5.97 18.07 -32.95
C SER A 152 -5.18 19.26 -33.54
N GLU A 153 -3.88 19.33 -33.28
CA GLU A 153 -2.97 20.33 -33.87
C GLU A 153 -2.78 20.11 -35.37
N GLU A 154 -2.62 18.87 -35.82
CA GLU A 154 -2.52 18.52 -37.24
C GLU A 154 -3.79 18.86 -38.03
N LEU A 155 -4.96 18.72 -37.39
CA LEU A 155 -6.24 19.12 -37.98
C LEU A 155 -6.48 20.64 -37.95
N GLY A 156 -5.63 21.40 -37.26
CA GLY A 156 -5.76 22.85 -37.13
C GLY A 156 -6.95 23.31 -36.27
N LEU A 157 -7.47 22.42 -35.41
CA LEU A 157 -8.63 22.71 -34.58
C LEU A 157 -8.28 23.70 -33.46
N ASP A 158 -9.10 24.74 -33.33
CA ASP A 158 -9.00 25.67 -32.21
C ASP A 158 -9.57 25.07 -30.90
N ALA A 159 -9.39 25.76 -29.77
CA ALA A 159 -9.82 25.25 -28.46
C ALA A 159 -11.35 25.04 -28.34
N ALA A 160 -12.16 25.82 -29.07
CA ALA A 160 -13.61 25.69 -29.06
C ALA A 160 -14.06 24.50 -29.92
N GLU A 161 -13.44 24.33 -31.08
CA GLU A 161 -13.64 23.16 -31.95
C GLU A 161 -13.18 21.86 -31.30
N ARG A 162 -12.09 21.92 -30.51
CA ARG A 162 -11.64 20.80 -29.68
C ARG A 162 -12.69 20.41 -28.64
N GLN A 163 -13.23 21.37 -27.89
CA GLN A 163 -14.24 21.09 -26.88
C GLN A 163 -15.53 20.53 -27.50
N GLU A 164 -15.96 21.05 -28.66
CA GLU A 164 -17.17 20.59 -29.36
C GLU A 164 -17.01 19.18 -29.96
N ALA A 165 -15.81 18.81 -30.39
CA ALA A 165 -15.47 17.46 -30.83
C ALA A 165 -15.19 16.48 -29.66
N GLY A 166 -15.37 16.92 -28.40
CA GLY A 166 -15.09 16.11 -27.21
C GLY A 166 -13.60 15.90 -26.93
N LEU A 167 -12.72 16.76 -27.45
CA LEU A 167 -11.26 16.73 -27.32
C LEU A 167 -10.77 17.60 -26.14
N SER A 168 -11.58 17.76 -25.09
CA SER A 168 -11.20 18.52 -23.90
C SER A 168 -10.30 17.70 -22.97
N ASP A 169 -9.33 18.36 -22.31
CA ASP A 169 -8.48 17.76 -21.26
C ASP A 169 -9.26 17.07 -20.13
N ASP A 170 -10.54 17.41 -19.95
CA ASP A 170 -11.46 16.80 -18.97
C ASP A 170 -11.80 15.32 -19.23
N LEU A 171 -11.38 14.72 -20.35
CA LEU A 171 -11.54 13.27 -20.58
C LEU A 171 -10.67 12.42 -19.63
N LEU A 172 -9.63 13.01 -19.05
CA LEU A 172 -8.76 12.35 -18.09
C LEU A 172 -9.37 12.49 -16.69
N THR A 173 -10.29 11.59 -16.34
CA THR A 173 -10.67 11.47 -14.93
C THR A 173 -9.51 10.77 -14.25
N PRO A 174 -8.79 11.40 -13.30
CA PRO A 174 -7.68 10.73 -12.63
C PRO A 174 -8.22 9.46 -11.98
N VAL A 175 -7.69 8.31 -12.41
CA VAL A 175 -7.99 7.02 -11.77
C VAL A 175 -7.71 7.21 -10.29
N ARG A 176 -8.73 7.10 -9.44
CA ARG A 176 -8.55 7.23 -7.99
C ARG A 176 -7.49 6.21 -7.56
N HIS A 177 -6.32 6.70 -7.16
CA HIS A 177 -5.10 5.90 -7.00
C HIS A 177 -5.12 4.89 -5.83
N ARG A 178 -6.25 4.64 -5.17
CA ARG A 178 -6.36 3.66 -4.09
C ARG A 178 -7.70 2.93 -4.05
N ASP A 179 -7.77 1.76 -4.69
CA ASP A 179 -8.83 0.78 -4.40
C ASP A 179 -8.60 0.05 -3.06
N ILE A 180 -7.36 0.04 -2.55
CA ILE A 180 -7.03 -0.55 -1.24
C ILE A 180 -7.06 0.54 -0.16
N SER A 181 -7.96 0.37 0.81
CA SER A 181 -7.99 1.20 2.02
C SER A 181 -6.65 1.14 2.77
N TRP A 182 -6.08 2.30 3.08
CA TRP A 182 -4.84 2.44 3.84
C TRP A 182 -4.86 1.65 5.18
N ARG A 183 -6.03 1.53 5.82
CA ARG A 183 -6.20 0.75 7.05
C ARG A 183 -5.84 -0.72 6.88
N ARG A 184 -6.11 -1.30 5.70
CA ARG A 184 -5.77 -2.69 5.39
C ARG A 184 -4.27 -2.90 5.25
N LEU A 185 -3.51 -1.84 4.97
CA LEU A 185 -2.05 -1.89 4.84
C LEU A 185 -1.32 -1.69 6.17
N LEU A 186 -1.93 -1.06 7.18
CA LEU A 186 -1.31 -0.84 8.49
C LEU A 186 -0.81 -2.13 9.16
N GLY A 187 -1.65 -3.16 9.21
CA GLY A 187 -1.30 -4.44 9.83
C GLY A 187 -0.09 -5.10 9.12
N PRO A 188 -0.13 -5.28 7.80
CA PRO A 188 1.01 -5.73 7.01
C PRO A 188 2.30 -4.92 7.23
N PHE A 189 2.23 -3.58 7.24
CA PHE A 189 3.37 -2.72 7.56
C PHE A 189 3.94 -3.02 8.95
N ALA A 190 3.08 -3.06 9.97
CA ALA A 190 3.49 -3.31 11.35
C ALA A 190 4.09 -4.72 11.56
N LEU A 191 3.70 -5.70 10.74
CA LEU A 191 4.23 -7.07 10.81
C LEU A 191 5.66 -7.20 10.30
N VAL A 192 6.03 -6.42 9.29
CA VAL A 192 7.34 -6.54 8.62
C VAL A 192 8.33 -5.48 9.09
N THR A 193 7.87 -4.42 9.75
CA THR A 193 8.73 -3.31 10.22
C THR A 193 9.17 -3.51 11.68
N PRO A 194 10.31 -2.92 12.09
CA PRO A 194 10.69 -2.84 13.49
C PRO A 194 9.68 -2.05 14.32
N ALA A 195 9.56 -2.39 15.60
CA ALA A 195 8.68 -1.70 16.55
C ALA A 195 8.93 -0.18 16.69
N ALA A 196 10.15 0.28 16.43
CA ALA A 196 10.54 1.69 16.55
C ALA A 196 10.40 2.47 15.22
N THR A 197 9.62 1.94 14.28
CA THR A 197 9.36 2.59 12.99
C THR A 197 8.31 3.67 13.16
N CYS A 198 8.60 4.86 12.63
CA CYS A 198 7.63 5.94 12.52
C CYS A 198 7.12 5.99 11.08
N LEU A 199 5.80 5.94 10.91
CA LEU A 199 5.18 6.14 9.60
C LEU A 199 5.21 7.64 9.26
N VAL A 200 5.34 7.97 7.98
CA VAL A 200 5.32 9.33 7.46
C VAL A 200 4.30 9.37 6.33
N THR A 201 3.38 10.33 6.34
CA THR A 201 2.39 10.47 5.27
C THR A 201 2.20 11.93 4.89
N GLY A 202 2.02 12.18 3.59
CA GLY A 202 1.56 13.48 3.08
C GLY A 202 0.06 13.50 2.77
N ASP A 203 -0.66 12.44 3.12
CA ASP A 203 -2.05 12.24 2.77
C ASP A 203 -2.99 12.92 3.77
N ALA A 204 -3.76 13.91 3.29
CA ALA A 204 -4.69 14.67 4.10
C ALA A 204 -5.87 13.82 4.60
N ASP A 205 -6.36 12.86 3.81
CA ASP A 205 -7.47 12.00 4.21
C ASP A 205 -7.06 11.11 5.39
N ILE A 206 -5.82 10.60 5.38
CA ILE A 206 -5.28 9.82 6.50
C ILE A 206 -5.14 10.69 7.75
N TYR A 207 -4.65 11.92 7.60
CA TYR A 207 -4.52 12.85 8.71
C TYR A 207 -5.88 13.17 9.36
N GLU A 208 -6.86 13.57 8.55
CA GLU A 208 -8.20 13.91 9.03
C GLU A 208 -8.87 12.74 9.73
N GLU A 209 -8.79 11.55 9.13
CA GLU A 209 -9.40 10.35 9.65
C GLU A 209 -8.76 9.87 10.98
N LEU A 210 -7.45 10.02 11.12
CA LEU A 210 -6.76 9.76 12.39
C LEU A 210 -7.14 10.79 13.46
N ALA A 211 -7.22 12.07 13.10
CA ALA A 211 -7.65 13.12 14.01
C ALA A 211 -9.08 12.86 14.52
N ASP A 212 -9.99 12.44 13.64
CA ASP A 212 -11.36 12.06 13.97
C ASP A 212 -11.44 10.83 14.89
N THR A 213 -10.48 9.91 14.77
CA THR A 213 -10.36 8.75 15.67
C THR A 213 -9.77 9.12 17.04
N GLY A 214 -9.42 10.40 17.24
CA GLY A 214 -8.95 10.95 18.52
C GLY A 214 -7.43 11.06 18.65
N VAL A 215 -6.68 10.87 17.55
CA VAL A 215 -5.23 11.09 17.54
C VAL A 215 -4.94 12.56 17.77
N ARG A 216 -4.07 12.84 18.75
CA ARG A 216 -3.60 14.20 19.02
C ARG A 216 -2.29 14.43 18.32
N PHE A 217 -2.30 15.39 17.41
CA PHE A 217 -1.12 15.81 16.67
C PHE A 217 -0.41 16.96 17.39
N HIS A 218 0.92 16.87 17.41
CA HIS A 218 1.84 17.84 18.00
C HIS A 218 2.87 18.26 16.95
N GLU A 219 3.44 19.45 17.05
CA GLU A 219 4.48 19.87 16.12
C GLU A 219 5.73 18.99 16.26
N VAL A 220 6.31 18.60 15.12
CA VAL A 220 7.60 17.91 15.09
C VAL A 220 8.70 18.90 15.52
N PRO A 221 9.64 18.49 16.40
CA PRO A 221 10.75 19.34 16.83
C PRO A 221 11.54 19.96 15.65
N GLU A 222 11.97 21.22 15.81
CA GLU A 222 12.67 21.97 14.75
C GLU A 222 14.04 21.39 14.36
N ASP A 223 14.65 20.58 15.24
CA ASP A 223 15.92 19.88 15.01
C ASP A 223 15.75 18.54 14.25
N SER A 224 14.51 18.16 13.92
CA SER A 224 14.18 16.98 13.14
C SER A 224 14.27 17.24 11.63
N ALA A 225 14.65 16.22 10.86
CA ALA A 225 14.58 16.23 9.39
C ALA A 225 13.14 16.43 8.86
N LEU A 226 12.13 16.17 9.70
CA LEU A 226 10.71 16.32 9.41
C LEU A 226 10.11 17.57 10.07
N ALA A 227 10.94 18.56 10.40
CA ALA A 227 10.50 19.84 10.96
C ALA A 227 9.40 20.48 10.09
N GLY A 228 8.42 21.10 10.76
CA GLY A 228 7.22 21.64 10.11
C GLY A 228 6.10 20.62 9.87
N GLY A 229 6.34 19.34 10.14
CA GLY A 229 5.30 18.31 10.19
C GLY A 229 4.57 18.24 11.54
N GLN A 230 3.58 17.35 11.61
CA GLN A 230 2.79 17.06 12.79
C GLN A 230 2.91 15.59 13.19
N TRP A 231 3.35 15.31 14.41
CA TRP A 231 3.54 13.98 14.97
C TRP A 231 2.37 13.57 15.86
N GLY A 232 1.93 12.32 15.74
CA GLY A 232 0.91 11.72 16.58
C GLY A 232 1.21 10.25 16.89
N THR A 233 0.52 9.71 17.89
CA THR A 233 0.53 8.29 18.24
C THR A 233 -0.88 7.75 18.19
N PHE A 234 -1.06 6.57 17.62
CA PHE A 234 -2.35 5.91 17.52
C PHE A 234 -2.23 4.41 17.82
N SER A 235 -3.32 3.83 18.30
CA SER A 235 -3.39 2.40 18.56
C SER A 235 -3.92 1.67 17.33
N LEU A 236 -3.19 0.69 16.81
CA LEU A 236 -3.66 -0.16 15.70
C LEU A 236 -5.02 -0.78 16.01
N ALA A 237 -5.24 -1.21 17.25
CA ALA A 237 -6.50 -1.80 17.72
C ALA A 237 -7.71 -0.85 17.58
N SER A 238 -7.46 0.47 17.57
CA SER A 238 -8.51 1.48 17.37
C SER A 238 -8.82 1.78 15.90
N ILE A 239 -7.92 1.40 14.99
CA ILE A 239 -8.00 1.72 13.55
C ILE A 239 -8.42 0.50 12.73
N VAL A 240 -7.87 -0.68 13.02
CA VAL A 240 -8.15 -1.91 12.26
C VAL A 240 -9.41 -2.59 12.79
N SER A 241 -10.04 -3.43 11.96
CA SER A 241 -11.21 -4.18 12.41
C SER A 241 -10.87 -5.13 13.57
N SER A 242 -11.84 -5.43 14.44
CA SER A 242 -11.62 -6.32 15.59
C SER A 242 -11.08 -7.70 15.18
N ARG A 243 -11.56 -8.23 14.04
CA ARG A 243 -11.07 -9.50 13.49
C ARG A 243 -9.63 -9.43 13.00
N GLU A 244 -9.20 -8.31 12.43
CA GLU A 244 -7.81 -8.09 12.04
C GLU A 244 -6.94 -7.91 13.28
N TRP A 245 -7.41 -7.16 14.28
CA TRP A 245 -6.70 -6.99 15.54
C TRP A 245 -6.45 -8.33 16.24
N ASP A 246 -7.43 -9.22 16.32
CA ASP A 246 -7.27 -10.55 16.91
C ASP A 246 -6.17 -11.40 16.24
N ARG A 247 -5.93 -11.17 14.94
CA ARG A 247 -4.87 -11.84 14.18
C ARG A 247 -3.49 -11.23 14.41
N LEU A 248 -3.43 -9.94 14.70
CA LEU A 248 -2.21 -9.17 14.88
C LEU A 248 -1.74 -9.11 16.34
N ASN A 249 -2.68 -9.24 17.28
CA ASN A 249 -2.43 -9.13 18.70
C ASN A 249 -1.38 -10.16 19.16
N GLY A 250 -0.34 -9.69 19.83
CA GLY A 250 0.82 -10.51 20.21
C GLY A 250 1.91 -10.66 19.14
N PHE A 251 1.69 -10.15 17.91
CA PHE A 251 2.68 -10.16 16.83
C PHE A 251 3.23 -8.77 16.47
N VAL A 252 2.49 -7.70 16.78
CA VAL A 252 2.87 -6.31 16.52
C VAL A 252 2.75 -5.46 17.77
N VAL A 253 3.44 -4.32 17.80
CA VAL A 253 3.26 -3.31 18.84
C VAL A 253 1.92 -2.59 18.61
N PRO A 254 1.04 -2.49 19.62
CA PRO A 254 -0.27 -1.88 19.46
C PRO A 254 -0.18 -0.41 19.09
N GLU A 255 0.75 0.32 19.72
CA GLU A 255 0.95 1.74 19.48
C GLU A 255 1.89 1.96 18.30
N GLN A 256 1.48 2.81 17.38
CA GLN A 256 2.23 3.20 16.20
C GLN A 256 2.38 4.72 16.20
N GLU A 257 3.53 5.18 15.72
CA GLU A 257 3.82 6.59 15.55
C GLU A 257 3.63 6.97 14.09
N ILE A 258 3.07 8.15 13.85
CA ILE A 258 2.92 8.71 12.52
C ILE A 258 3.25 10.19 12.52
N ILE A 259 3.88 10.63 11.43
CA ILE A 259 4.14 12.03 11.14
C ILE A 259 3.37 12.39 9.87
N PHE A 260 2.47 13.36 9.98
CA PHE A 260 1.93 14.05 8.83
C PHE A 260 2.93 15.11 8.39
N TRP A 261 3.40 15.02 7.14
CA TRP A 261 4.36 15.95 6.57
C TRP A 261 3.90 16.34 5.17
N ALA A 262 3.53 17.62 5.03
CA ALA A 262 3.17 18.22 3.76
C ALA A 262 4.24 19.26 3.40
N PRO A 263 4.87 19.18 2.21
CA PRO A 263 5.80 20.22 1.76
C PRO A 263 5.05 21.56 1.64
N ARG A 264 5.66 22.62 2.16
CA ARG A 264 5.17 24.00 2.03
C ARG A 264 5.58 24.61 0.69
#